data_AF-Q19PZ7-F1
#
_entry.id   AF-Q19PZ7-F1
#
_cell.length_a   1.000
_cell.length_b   1.000
_cell.length_c   1.000
_cell.angle_alpha   90.00
_cell.angle_beta   90.00
_cell.angle_gamma   90.00
#
_symmetry.space_group_name_H-M   'P 1'
#
loop_
_entity.id
_entity.type
_entity.pdbx_description
1 polymer ?
#
loop_
_entity_poly.entity_id
_entity_poly.type
_entity_poly.pdbx_seq_one_letter_code
_entity_poly.pdbx_strand_id
1 'polypeptide(L)'
;MYNSVLVCEEQAPVLNMCYNLDHTGIWTTTWNSDIKQWKLPKMNADKTANSQQHASNLSLNEQQPAAAFNTAEEKCIKGGNAIEKYAVLNDKRFMVTRDTDQNIAIY
;
A
#
# COMPACT_ATOMS: atom_id res chain seq x y z
N MET A 1 -5.34 -16.67 22.04
CA MET A 1 -5.08 -17.06 20.64
C MET A 1 -5.35 -15.82 19.80
N TYR A 2 -4.32 -15.16 19.28
CA TYR A 2 -4.49 -13.93 18.50
C TYR A 2 -4.83 -14.31 17.07
N ASN A 3 -6.00 -13.88 16.59
CA ASN A 3 -6.40 -14.05 15.20
C ASN A 3 -5.82 -12.86 14.40
N SER A 4 -4.99 -13.13 13.41
CA SER A 4 -4.40 -12.12 12.53
C SER A 4 -4.71 -12.44 11.07
N VAL A 5 -4.94 -11.41 10.26
CA VAL A 5 -5.22 -11.53 8.82
C VAL A 5 -4.25 -10.65 8.06
N LEU A 6 -3.70 -11.15 6.95
CA LEU A 6 -2.93 -10.35 6.01
C LEU A 6 -3.90 -9.49 5.20
N VAL A 7 -3.88 -8.17 5.41
CA VAL A 7 -4.77 -7.22 4.74
C VAL A 7 -4.32 -6.93 3.31
N CYS A 8 -3.05 -6.64 3.12
CA CYS A 8 -2.43 -6.28 1.85
C CYS A 8 -0.91 -6.46 1.93
N GLU A 9 -0.26 -6.51 0.77
CA GLU A 9 1.20 -6.42 0.62
C GLU A 9 1.55 -5.12 -0.11
N GLU A 10 2.30 -4.23 0.55
CA GLU A 10 2.74 -2.98 -0.05
C GLU A 10 4.03 -3.16 -0.85
N GLN A 11 4.21 -2.34 -1.89
CA GLN A 11 5.38 -2.39 -2.78
C GLN A 11 6.61 -1.68 -2.20
N ALA A 12 6.45 -0.98 -1.07
CA ALA A 12 7.50 -0.27 -0.37
C ALA A 12 7.28 -0.34 1.15
N PRO A 13 8.33 -0.15 1.98
CA PRO A 13 8.21 -0.22 3.43
C PRO A 13 7.14 0.74 3.97
N VAL A 14 6.26 0.22 4.84
CA VAL A 14 5.21 1.00 5.51
C VAL A 14 5.83 1.88 6.57
N LEU A 15 5.54 3.18 6.51
CA LEU A 15 6.01 4.19 7.46
C LEU A 15 4.98 4.50 8.55
N ASN A 16 3.71 4.60 8.17
CA ASN A 16 2.62 4.96 9.07
C ASN A 16 1.29 4.44 8.53
N MET A 17 0.30 4.32 9.42
CA MET A 17 -1.05 3.86 9.10
C MET A 17 -2.10 4.61 9.91
N CYS A 18 -3.27 4.86 9.34
CA CYS A 18 -4.41 5.38 10.08
C CYS A 18 -5.74 4.81 9.58
N TYR A 19 -6.73 4.67 10.45
CA TYR A 19 -8.06 4.26 10.04
C TYR A 19 -8.75 5.36 9.24
N ASN A 20 -9.66 4.95 8.34
CA ASN A 20 -10.68 5.85 7.84
C ASN A 20 -11.73 6.15 8.93
N LEU A 21 -12.57 7.17 8.71
CA LEU A 21 -13.53 7.69 9.70
C LEU A 21 -14.53 6.63 10.18
N ASP A 22 -14.89 5.68 9.33
CA ASP A 22 -15.85 4.61 9.58
C ASP A 22 -15.19 3.29 9.99
N HIS A 23 -13.86 3.26 10.16
CA HIS A 23 -13.07 2.07 10.51
C HIS A 23 -13.25 0.86 9.58
N THR A 24 -13.70 1.08 8.34
CA THR A 24 -13.87 0.04 7.31
C THR A 24 -12.61 -0.17 6.47
N GLY A 25 -11.61 0.69 6.64
CA GLY A 25 -10.37 0.70 5.87
C GLY A 25 -9.21 1.33 6.62
N ILE A 26 -8.01 1.09 6.12
CA ILE A 26 -6.76 1.64 6.64
C ILE A 26 -6.01 2.37 5.52
N TRP A 27 -5.59 3.59 5.80
CA TRP A 27 -4.68 4.34 4.95
C TRP A 27 -3.25 4.00 5.33
N THR A 28 -2.41 3.79 4.33
CA THR A 28 -0.99 3.48 4.49
C THR A 28 -0.13 4.54 3.79
N THR A 29 0.92 4.98 4.47
CA THR A 29 1.99 5.77 3.86
C THR A 29 3.23 4.90 3.77
N THR A 30 3.93 4.94 2.63
CA THR A 30 5.15 4.15 2.39
C THR A 30 6.32 5.05 2.00
N TRP A 31 7.45 4.48 1.60
CA TRP A 31 8.52 5.24 0.95
C TRP A 31 8.11 5.83 -0.40
N ASN A 32 7.10 5.24 -1.06
CA ASN A 32 6.54 5.79 -2.28
C ASN A 32 5.62 6.97 -1.94
N SER A 33 5.51 7.90 -2.88
CA SER A 33 4.72 9.12 -2.72
C SER A 33 3.20 8.89 -2.77
N ASP A 34 2.75 7.77 -3.36
CA ASP A 34 1.35 7.34 -3.35
C ASP A 34 0.89 6.97 -1.93
N ILE A 35 -0.30 7.44 -1.54
CA ILE A 35 -0.98 7.03 -0.29
C ILE A 35 -2.18 6.17 -0.66
N LYS A 36 -2.25 4.96 -0.13
CA LYS A 36 -3.27 3.98 -0.50
C LYS A 36 -4.21 3.69 0.67
N GLN A 37 -5.48 3.45 0.35
CA GLN A 37 -6.49 2.95 1.28
C GLN A 37 -6.75 1.47 0.98
N TRP A 38 -6.69 0.65 2.01
CA TRP A 38 -6.97 -0.77 1.95
C TRP A 38 -8.21 -1.09 2.76
N LYS A 39 -9.09 -1.93 2.20
CA LYS A 39 -10.32 -2.34 2.88
C LYS A 39 -10.01 -3.34 3.97
N LEU A 40 -10.69 -3.21 5.11
CA LEU A 40 -10.58 -4.17 6.21
C LEU A 40 -11.69 -5.22 6.13
N PRO A 41 -11.40 -6.48 6.52
CA PRO A 41 -12.44 -7.49 6.69
C PRO A 41 -13.47 -7.01 7.71
N LYS A 42 -14.76 -7.13 7.37
CA LYS A 42 -15.83 -6.83 8.35
C LYS A 42 -15.72 -7.83 9.50
N MET A 43 -15.43 -7.33 10.70
CA MET A 43 -15.50 -8.12 11.91
C MET A 43 -16.98 -8.32 12.26
N ASN A 44 -17.64 -9.29 11.62
CA ASN A 44 -19.01 -9.63 11.96
C ASN A 44 -19.01 -10.19 13.39
N ALA A 45 -19.47 -9.38 14.34
CA ALA A 45 -19.82 -9.83 15.69
C ALA A 45 -21.05 -10.76 15.68
N ASP A 46 -21.77 -10.90 14.56
CA ASP A 46 -22.92 -11.78 14.42
C ASP A 46 -22.71 -12.91 13.42
N LYS A 47 -22.57 -14.11 13.98
CA LYS A 47 -22.74 -15.38 13.28
C LYS A 47 -24.22 -15.60 12.93
N THR A 48 -24.76 -14.90 11.94
CA THR A 48 -26.04 -15.31 11.35
C THR A 48 -26.16 -14.93 9.87
N ALA A 49 -26.31 -15.99 9.06
CA ALA A 49 -27.00 -16.04 7.77
C ALA A 49 -26.34 -15.39 6.53
N ASN A 50 -25.84 -16.28 5.66
CA ASN A 50 -26.06 -16.29 4.21
C ASN A 50 -25.71 -15.04 3.38
N SER A 51 -24.43 -14.70 3.29
CA SER A 51 -23.92 -14.10 2.05
C SER A 51 -22.55 -14.69 1.70
N GLN A 52 -22.59 -15.65 0.79
CA GLN A 52 -21.44 -16.17 0.07
C GLN A 52 -20.85 -15.07 -0.81
N GLN A 53 -19.84 -14.32 -0.36
CA GLN A 53 -18.87 -13.68 -1.26
C GLN A 53 -17.49 -13.62 -0.59
N HIS A 54 -16.61 -14.51 -1.06
CA HIS A 54 -15.14 -14.46 -0.95
C HIS A 54 -14.50 -14.50 0.45
N ALA A 55 -15.05 -15.26 1.39
CA ALA A 55 -14.27 -15.78 2.51
C ALA A 55 -13.54 -17.06 2.08
N SER A 56 -12.50 -16.94 1.24
CA SER A 56 -11.65 -18.09 0.92
C SER A 56 -10.76 -18.41 2.12
N ASN A 57 -11.09 -19.51 2.79
CA ASN A 57 -10.23 -20.33 3.63
C ASN A 57 -9.55 -19.63 4.83
N LEU A 58 -10.32 -19.49 5.90
CA LEU A 58 -9.80 -19.55 7.28
C LEU A 58 -9.31 -20.98 7.58
N SER A 59 -8.30 -21.46 6.87
CA SER A 59 -7.59 -22.69 7.23
C SER A 59 -6.33 -22.31 7.99
N LEU A 60 -6.37 -22.55 9.30
CA LEU A 60 -5.22 -22.64 10.19
C LEU A 60 -4.29 -23.74 9.67
N ASN A 61 -3.36 -23.39 8.79
CA ASN A 61 -2.16 -24.18 8.53
C ASN A 61 -0.99 -23.20 8.48
N GLU A 62 -0.12 -23.27 9.49
CA GLU A 62 1.06 -22.40 9.69
C GLU A 62 2.16 -22.56 8.62
N GLN A 63 1.81 -23.06 7.43
CA GLN A 63 2.76 -23.44 6.38
C GLN A 63 2.42 -22.88 4.99
N GLN A 64 1.36 -22.07 4.86
CA GLN A 64 1.00 -21.46 3.59
C GLN A 64 0.94 -19.93 3.74
N PRO A 65 1.52 -19.13 2.81
CA PRO A 65 1.39 -17.68 2.86
C PRO A 65 -0.10 -17.35 2.87
N ALA A 66 -0.57 -16.71 3.94
CA ALA A 66 -1.96 -16.25 4.01
C ALA A 66 -2.19 -15.35 2.80
N ALA A 67 -3.13 -15.72 1.92
CA ALA A 67 -3.47 -14.87 0.78
C ALA A 67 -3.94 -13.50 1.31
N ALA A 68 -3.42 -12.43 0.72
CA ALA A 68 -3.81 -11.08 1.11
C ALA A 68 -5.31 -10.87 0.87
N PHE A 69 -5.99 -10.27 1.84
CA PHE A 69 -7.42 -9.96 1.75
C PHE A 69 -7.73 -9.01 0.58
N ASN A 70 -6.83 -8.07 0.32
CA ASN A 70 -6.89 -7.19 -0.85
C ASN A 70 -5.75 -7.52 -1.82
N THR A 71 -6.09 -7.60 -3.11
CA THR A 71 -5.10 -7.68 -4.21
C THR A 71 -4.84 -6.33 -4.88
N ALA A 72 -5.69 -5.33 -4.63
CA ALA A 72 -5.57 -3.96 -5.14
C ALA A 72 -6.11 -2.97 -4.10
N GLU A 73 -5.61 -1.73 -4.15
CA GLU A 73 -6.08 -0.68 -3.26
C GLU A 73 -7.53 -0.28 -3.55
N GLU A 74 -8.28 0.09 -2.51
CA GLU A 74 -9.65 0.58 -2.64
C GLU A 74 -9.68 2.04 -3.11
N LYS A 75 -8.74 2.85 -2.62
CA LYS A 75 -8.53 4.24 -3.03
C LYS A 75 -7.05 4.57 -3.06
N CYS A 76 -6.67 5.51 -3.90
CA CYS A 76 -5.30 5.97 -4.06
C CYS A 76 -5.27 7.50 -4.16
N ILE A 77 -4.48 8.15 -3.32
CA ILE A 77 -4.06 9.54 -3.50
C ILE A 77 -2.72 9.48 -4.22
N LYS A 78 -2.69 10.01 -5.44
CA LYS A 78 -1.51 9.96 -6.29
C LYS A 78 -0.43 10.92 -5.80
N GLY A 79 0.76 10.38 -5.62
CA GLY A 79 1.98 11.13 -5.34
C GLY A 79 2.64 11.65 -6.61
N GLY A 80 3.54 12.62 -6.43
CA GLY A 80 4.40 13.09 -7.50
C GLY A 80 5.72 12.33 -7.55
N ASN A 81 6.45 12.52 -8.64
CA ASN A 81 7.77 11.94 -8.85
C ASN A 81 8.81 12.63 -7.99
N ALA A 82 9.72 11.85 -7.41
CA ALA A 82 10.82 12.37 -6.62
C ALA A 82 12.13 12.32 -7.42
N ILE A 83 12.95 13.37 -7.36
CA ILE A 83 14.31 13.35 -7.93
C ILE A 83 15.18 12.46 -7.05
N GLU A 84 15.71 11.37 -7.61
CA GLU A 84 16.55 10.40 -6.89
C GLU A 84 18.04 10.61 -7.16
N LYS A 85 18.39 11.12 -8.34
CA LYS A 85 19.78 11.32 -8.77
C LYS A 85 19.95 12.67 -9.43
N TYR A 86 21.12 13.27 -9.22
CA TYR A 86 21.52 14.49 -9.90
C TYR A 86 23.02 14.49 -10.22
N ALA A 87 23.39 15.26 -11.23
CA ALA A 87 24.79 15.54 -11.58
C ALA A 87 24.93 17.00 -12.03
N VAL A 88 25.79 17.74 -11.35
CA VAL A 88 26.13 19.13 -11.74
C VAL A 88 27.17 19.09 -12.86
N LEU A 89 26.89 19.77 -13.97
CA LEU A 89 27.78 19.80 -15.12
C LEU A 89 29.06 20.60 -14.83
N ASN A 90 30.06 20.44 -15.69
CA ASN A 90 31.39 21.03 -15.49
C ASN A 90 31.36 22.57 -15.44
N ASP A 91 30.43 23.20 -16.13
CA ASP A 91 30.26 24.65 -16.15
C ASP A 91 29.62 25.23 -14.87
N LYS A 92 29.18 24.35 -13.95
CA LYS A 92 28.55 24.69 -12.67
C LYS A 92 27.30 25.58 -12.81
N ARG A 93 26.65 25.54 -13.97
CA ARG A 93 25.42 26.30 -14.25
C ARG A 93 24.22 25.40 -14.43
N PHE A 94 24.41 24.25 -15.06
CA PHE A 94 23.35 23.28 -15.30
C PHE A 94 23.53 22.03 -14.46
N MET A 95 22.42 21.34 -14.20
CA MET A 95 22.40 19.99 -13.65
C MET A 95 21.49 19.08 -14.47
N VAL A 96 21.85 17.79 -14.49
CA VAL A 96 21.00 16.72 -15.02
C VAL A 96 20.40 15.98 -13.84
N THR A 97 19.10 15.75 -13.87
CA THR A 97 18.37 15.02 -12.82
C THR A 97 17.73 13.76 -13.38
N ARG A 98 17.46 12.79 -12.50
CA ARG A 98 16.63 11.62 -12.77
C ARG A 98 15.63 11.41 -11.65
N ASP A 99 14.37 11.22 -12.02
CA ASP A 99 13.29 10.95 -11.07
C ASP A 99 12.98 9.45 -10.89
N THR A 100 12.01 9.14 -10.04
CA THR A 100 11.49 7.79 -9.74
C THR A 100 10.99 7.04 -10.98
N ASP A 101 10.48 7.74 -12.00
CA ASP A 101 9.98 7.14 -13.26
C ASP A 101 11.07 7.07 -14.34
N GLN A 102 12.33 7.30 -13.97
CA GLN A 102 13.47 7.34 -14.88
C GLN A 102 13.42 8.49 -15.91
N ASN A 103 12.59 9.52 -15.68
CA ASN A 103 12.59 10.72 -16.51
C ASN A 103 13.88 11.50 -16.27
N ILE A 104 14.45 12.05 -17.34
CA ILE A 104 15.65 12.88 -17.30
C ILE A 104 15.28 14.31 -17.66
N ALA A 105 15.72 15.26 -16.83
CA ALA A 105 15.55 16.68 -17.08
C ALA A 105 16.86 17.46 -16.82
N ILE A 106 17.05 18.54 -17.58
CA ILE A 106 18.15 19.50 -17.41
C ILE A 106 17.58 20.76 -16.79
N TYR A 107 18.24 21.25 -15.75
CA TYR A 107 17.94 22.50 -15.06
C TYR A 107 19.16 23.42 -15.08
#